data_AF-A0A5K1FCP1-F1
#
_entry.id   AF-A0A5K1FCP1-F1
#
_cell.length_a   1.000
_cell.length_b   1.000
_cell.length_c   1.000
_cell.angle_alpha   90.00
_cell.angle_beta   90.00
_cell.angle_gamma   90.00
#
_symmetry.space_group_name_H-M   'P 1'
#
loop_
_entity.id
_entity.type
_entity.pdbx_description
1 polymer ?
#
loop_
_entity_poly.entity_id
_entity_poly.type
_entity_poly.pdbx_seq_one_letter_code
_entity_poly.pdbx_strand_id
1 'polypeptide(L)'
;MAESNKSDFSHEVKSGGNPFSYGSTLKLDVIGHQKEHVIEENEPVEKSGKYSSWKGDNNIVMSWIMNSVQPQITSTIAYYTSAKQMWDFLKQTYSNDRNISKILQVEEELLNLQQGDQSLAQYFASLKSISERLKAMSNML
;
A
#
# COMPACT_ATOMS: atom_id res chain seq x y z
N MET A 1 -11.01 8.52 46.03
CA MET A 1 -10.66 7.24 45.36
C MET A 1 -11.24 7.35 43.96
N ALA A 2 -10.39 7.59 42.96
CA ALA A 2 -10.83 7.75 41.58
C ALA A 2 -10.82 6.37 40.89
N GLU A 3 -11.96 6.02 40.31
CA GLU A 3 -12.18 4.82 39.52
C GLU A 3 -11.41 4.90 38.20
N SER A 4 -10.61 3.88 37.93
CA SER A 4 -9.93 3.68 36.66
C SER A 4 -10.89 3.07 35.64
N ASN A 5 -11.43 3.87 34.72
CA ASN A 5 -12.09 3.36 33.53
C ASN A 5 -11.04 2.88 32.52
N LYS A 6 -10.90 1.55 32.40
CA LYS A 6 -10.31 0.92 31.21
C LYS A 6 -11.29 1.12 30.05
N SER A 7 -10.97 1.96 29.08
CA SER A 7 -11.69 1.97 27.81
C SER A 7 -11.23 0.78 26.98
N ASP A 8 -12.07 -0.25 27.00
CA ASP A 8 -12.07 -1.39 26.10
C ASP A 8 -12.28 -0.90 24.66
N PHE A 9 -11.21 -0.90 23.85
CA PHE A 9 -11.29 -0.66 22.40
C PHE A 9 -11.26 -2.01 21.69
N SER A 10 -12.35 -2.77 21.85
CA SER A 10 -12.64 -3.94 21.03
C SER A 10 -13.92 -3.69 20.21
N HIS A 11 -13.89 -2.69 19.34
CA HIS A 11 -14.80 -2.65 18.20
C HIS A 11 -14.11 -3.28 16.99
N GLU A 12 -14.32 -4.58 16.88
CA GLU A 12 -13.97 -5.40 15.72
C GLU A 12 -14.82 -4.95 14.52
N VAL A 13 -14.39 -3.88 13.83
CA VAL A 13 -14.97 -3.52 12.53
C VAL A 13 -14.40 -4.47 11.50
N LYS A 14 -15.09 -5.60 11.28
CA LYS A 14 -14.88 -6.47 10.12
C LYS A 14 -15.31 -5.70 8.87
N SER A 15 -14.47 -4.78 8.42
CA SER A 15 -14.66 -4.10 7.15
C SER A 15 -14.24 -5.07 6.04
N GLY A 16 -15.23 -5.64 5.36
CA GLY A 16 -15.06 -6.15 3.99
C GLY A 16 -14.83 -5.00 3.01
N GLY A 17 -13.89 -4.12 3.34
CA GLY A 17 -13.61 -2.86 2.68
C GLY A 17 -12.60 -3.04 1.56
N ASN A 18 -12.94 -2.46 0.41
CA ASN A 18 -12.09 -2.28 -0.73
C ASN A 18 -10.68 -1.77 -0.28
N PRO A 19 -9.56 -2.41 -0.67
CA PRO A 19 -8.20 -1.99 -0.31
C PRO A 19 -7.91 -0.50 -0.49
N PHE A 20 -8.63 0.16 -1.41
CA PHE A 20 -8.46 1.57 -1.76
C PHE A 20 -9.07 2.57 -0.75
N SER A 21 -9.90 2.13 0.21
CA SER A 21 -10.47 3.02 1.25
C SER A 21 -9.54 3.22 2.45
N TYR A 22 -8.56 2.33 2.65
CA TYR A 22 -7.70 2.39 3.84
C TYR A 22 -6.66 3.51 3.76
N GLY A 23 -6.12 3.78 2.56
CA GLY A 23 -5.10 4.81 2.36
C GLY A 23 -5.58 6.23 2.71
N SER A 24 -6.83 6.56 2.42
CA SER A 24 -7.41 7.88 2.72
C SER A 24 -7.74 8.04 4.22
N THR A 25 -8.38 7.06 4.84
CA THR A 25 -8.71 7.11 6.28
C THR A 25 -7.46 7.06 7.15
N LEU A 26 -6.52 6.16 6.85
CA LEU A 26 -5.26 6.06 7.59
C LEU A 26 -4.44 7.35 7.48
N LYS A 27 -4.41 7.99 6.31
CA LYS A 27 -3.71 9.27 6.15
C LYS A 27 -4.35 10.38 7.01
N LEU A 28 -5.68 10.41 7.10
CA LEU A 28 -6.39 11.34 7.98
C LEU A 28 -6.06 11.09 9.46
N ASP A 29 -6.00 9.83 9.89
CA ASP A 29 -5.64 9.48 11.27
C ASP A 29 -4.19 9.87 11.60
N VAL A 30 -3.25 9.64 10.68
CA VAL A 30 -1.85 10.04 10.82
C VAL A 30 -1.71 11.56 10.94
N ILE A 31 -2.40 12.32 10.08
CA ILE A 31 -2.40 13.79 10.10
C ILE A 31 -3.09 14.31 11.38
N GLY A 32 -4.23 13.73 11.77
CA GLY A 32 -4.97 14.12 12.96
C GLY A 32 -4.17 13.97 14.26
N HIS A 33 -3.21 13.03 14.28
CA HIS A 33 -2.32 12.79 15.40
C HIS A 33 -0.92 13.44 15.25
N GLN A 34 -0.71 14.28 14.23
CA GLN A 34 0.55 14.99 13.95
C GLN A 34 1.76 14.05 13.75
N LYS A 35 1.53 12.91 13.07
CA LYS A 35 2.55 11.88 12.81
C LYS A 35 2.93 11.76 11.34
N GLU A 36 2.54 12.70 10.49
CA GLU A 36 2.83 12.71 9.05
C GLU A 36 4.33 12.66 8.74
N HIS A 37 5.14 13.24 9.61
CA HIS A 37 6.60 13.26 9.48
C HIS A 37 7.21 11.85 9.38
N VAL A 38 6.59 10.81 9.97
CA VAL A 38 7.13 9.43 9.90
C VAL A 38 6.84 8.70 8.59
N ILE A 39 5.93 9.23 7.75
CA ILE A 39 5.62 8.67 6.42
C ILE A 39 6.17 9.55 5.29
N GLU A 40 6.35 10.85 5.53
CA GLU A 40 6.86 11.78 4.53
C GLU A 40 8.40 11.82 4.53
N GLU A 41 9.02 11.89 5.71
CA GLU A 41 10.47 12.08 5.86
C GLU A 41 11.23 10.77 6.06
N ASN A 42 12.50 10.75 5.65
CA ASN A 42 13.37 9.61 5.92
C ASN A 42 13.70 9.50 7.41
N GLU A 43 14.04 8.28 7.86
CA GLU A 43 14.53 8.06 9.23
C GLU A 43 15.67 9.04 9.54
N PRO A 44 15.65 9.72 10.71
CA PRO A 44 16.72 10.61 11.12
C PRO A 44 18.07 9.89 11.14
N VAL A 45 19.08 10.52 10.51
CA VAL A 45 20.45 10.00 10.48
C VAL A 45 21.05 9.98 11.89
N GLU A 46 20.78 11.03 12.67
CA GLU A 46 21.25 11.14 14.05
C GLU A 46 20.26 10.47 15.01
N LYS A 47 20.70 9.39 15.64
CA LYS A 47 19.89 8.61 16.61
C LYS A 47 20.00 9.15 18.03
N SER A 48 20.04 10.48 18.17
CA SER A 48 20.17 11.20 19.44
C SER A 48 18.96 12.13 19.67
N GLY A 49 18.83 12.71 20.86
CA GLY A 49 17.80 13.69 21.18
C GLY A 49 16.38 13.20 20.92
N LYS A 50 15.73 13.77 19.89
CA LYS A 50 14.33 13.48 19.54
C LYS A 50 14.11 12.12 18.86
N TYR A 51 15.17 11.36 18.57
CA TYR A 51 15.04 10.06 17.90
C TYR A 51 14.11 9.08 18.63
N SER A 52 14.11 9.07 19.97
CA SER A 52 13.20 8.19 20.73
C SER A 52 11.73 8.54 20.50
N SER A 53 11.40 9.82 20.34
CA SER A 53 10.03 10.26 20.03
C SER A 53 9.66 9.83 18.62
N TRP A 54 10.54 10.10 17.64
CA TRP A 54 10.34 9.67 16.25
C TRP A 54 10.14 8.16 16.13
N LYS A 55 10.95 7.37 16.84
CA LYS A 55 10.84 5.90 16.85
C LYS A 55 9.51 5.44 17.45
N GLY A 56 9.03 6.11 18.50
CA GLY A 56 7.71 5.86 19.07
C GLY A 56 6.59 6.12 18.06
N ASP A 57 6.63 7.28 17.41
CA ASP A 57 5.67 7.65 16.37
C ASP A 57 5.69 6.68 15.18
N ASN A 58 6.88 6.29 14.72
CA ASN A 58 7.06 5.31 13.66
C ASN A 58 6.39 3.98 14.01
N ASN A 59 6.62 3.45 15.22
CA ASN A 59 6.04 2.18 15.65
C ASN A 59 4.50 2.25 15.77
N ILE A 60 3.97 3.37 16.25
CA ILE A 60 2.52 3.60 16.33
C ILE A 60 1.92 3.56 14.92
N VAL A 61 2.49 4.31 13.97
CA VAL A 61 1.97 4.35 12.61
C VAL A 61 2.13 3.01 11.89
N MET A 62 3.24 2.27 12.11
CA MET A 62 3.37 0.89 11.62
C MET A 62 2.22 0.00 12.12
N SER A 63 1.85 0.11 13.41
CA SER A 63 0.73 -0.66 13.95
C SER A 63 -0.61 -0.29 13.31
N TRP A 64 -0.85 0.99 13.06
CA TRP A 64 -2.06 1.44 12.37
C TRP A 64 -2.11 0.93 10.93
N ILE A 65 -0.99 0.97 10.21
CA ILE A 65 -0.88 0.40 8.86
C ILE A 65 -1.23 -1.09 8.90
N MET A 66 -0.56 -1.87 9.75
CA MET A 66 -0.76 -3.32 9.85
C MET A 66 -2.22 -3.68 10.19
N ASN A 67 -2.87 -2.91 11.06
CA ASN A 67 -4.27 -3.13 11.44
C ASN A 67 -5.28 -2.66 10.38
N SER A 68 -4.86 -1.80 9.44
CA SER A 68 -5.73 -1.24 8.40
C SER A 68 -5.78 -2.08 7.13
N VAL A 69 -4.80 -2.96 6.89
CA VAL A 69 -4.71 -3.72 5.64
C VAL A 69 -5.24 -5.14 5.77
N GLN A 70 -5.54 -5.77 4.63
CA GLN A 70 -5.99 -7.16 4.63
C GLN A 70 -4.85 -8.12 5.04
N PRO A 71 -5.14 -9.30 5.62
CA PRO A 71 -4.12 -10.21 6.14
C PRO A 71 -3.03 -10.59 5.13
N GLN A 72 -3.38 -10.79 3.85
CA GLN A 72 -2.44 -11.12 2.79
C GLN A 72 -1.47 -9.98 2.45
N ILE A 73 -1.87 -8.72 2.68
CA ILE A 73 -1.00 -7.55 2.51
C ILE A 73 -0.11 -7.41 3.74
N THR A 74 -0.67 -7.67 4.93
CA THR A 74 0.05 -7.63 6.22
C THR A 74 1.31 -8.49 6.19
N SER A 75 1.24 -9.71 5.65
CA SER A 75 2.41 -10.59 5.50
C SER A 75 3.51 -9.99 4.62
N THR A 76 3.15 -9.22 3.58
CA THR A 76 4.12 -8.56 2.71
C THR A 76 4.79 -7.37 3.40
N ILE A 77 4.00 -6.54 4.09
CA ILE A 77 4.53 -5.33 4.73
C ILE A 77 5.26 -5.59 6.05
N ALA A 78 5.05 -6.75 6.69
CA ALA A 78 5.71 -7.14 7.94
C ALA A 78 7.24 -7.17 7.86
N TYR A 79 7.82 -7.27 6.67
CA TYR A 79 9.27 -7.26 6.44
C TYR A 79 9.89 -5.85 6.47
N TYR A 80 9.08 -4.79 6.42
CA TYR A 80 9.57 -3.42 6.46
C TYR A 80 9.84 -2.96 7.89
N THR A 81 10.87 -2.12 8.04
CA THR A 81 11.36 -1.65 9.36
C THR A 81 10.88 -0.25 9.72
N SER A 82 10.18 0.44 8.82
CA SER A 82 9.61 1.76 9.08
C SER A 82 8.21 1.94 8.49
N ALA A 83 7.44 2.84 9.12
CA ALA A 83 6.13 3.27 8.64
C ALA A 83 6.22 3.84 7.22
N LYS A 84 7.27 4.62 6.94
CA LYS A 84 7.55 5.15 5.60
C LYS A 84 7.68 4.05 4.55
N GLN A 85 8.47 3.00 4.80
CA GLN A 85 8.63 1.91 3.84
C GLN A 85 7.30 1.19 3.56
N MET A 86 6.54 0.90 4.62
CA MET A 86 5.20 0.32 4.47
C MET A 86 4.27 1.24 3.67
N TRP A 87 4.25 2.53 4.00
CA TRP A 87 3.42 3.54 3.34
C TRP A 87 3.78 3.71 1.86
N ASP A 88 5.08 3.82 1.56
CA ASP A 88 5.58 3.98 0.19
C ASP A 88 5.26 2.74 -0.64
N PHE A 89 5.42 1.53 -0.11
CA PHE A 89 4.99 0.29 -0.79
C PHE A 89 3.49 0.30 -1.07
N LEU A 90 2.66 0.57 -0.05
CA LEU A 90 1.20 0.58 -0.22
C LEU A 90 0.77 1.62 -1.24
N LYS A 91 1.36 2.81 -1.21
CA LYS A 91 1.11 3.86 -2.20
C LYS A 91 1.58 3.43 -3.59
N GLN A 92 2.75 2.81 -3.70
CA GLN A 92 3.29 2.41 -4.99
C GLN A 92 2.42 1.34 -5.67
N THR A 93 1.96 0.37 -4.89
CA THR A 93 1.22 -0.79 -5.40
C THR A 93 -0.26 -0.48 -5.56
N TYR A 94 -0.88 0.19 -4.58
CA TYR A 94 -2.34 0.32 -4.47
C TYR A 94 -2.87 1.75 -4.57
N SER A 95 -2.04 2.79 -4.71
CA SER A 95 -2.61 4.12 -5.01
C SER A 95 -3.13 4.17 -6.44
N ASN A 96 -4.23 4.87 -6.67
CA ASN A 96 -4.71 5.16 -8.02
C ASN A 96 -3.72 6.05 -8.81
N ASP A 97 -2.82 6.75 -8.10
CA ASP A 97 -1.83 7.67 -8.65
C ASP A 97 -0.65 6.93 -9.30
N ARG A 98 -0.35 5.69 -8.86
CA ARG A 98 0.72 4.87 -9.46
C ARG A 98 0.14 3.62 -10.10
N ASN A 99 0.41 3.44 -11.40
CA ASN A 99 -0.22 2.44 -12.24
C ASN A 99 0.26 0.99 -11.99
N ILE A 100 0.93 0.64 -10.88
CA ILE A 100 1.51 -0.70 -10.67
C ILE A 100 0.43 -1.80 -10.69
N SER A 101 -0.66 -1.65 -9.94
CA SER A 101 -1.76 -2.63 -9.99
C SER A 101 -2.33 -2.79 -11.42
N LYS A 102 -2.37 -1.71 -12.21
CA LYS A 102 -2.82 -1.77 -13.61
C LYS A 102 -1.79 -2.43 -14.54
N ILE A 103 -0.50 -2.22 -14.26
CA ILE A 103 0.60 -2.88 -14.98
C ILE A 103 0.53 -4.39 -14.74
N LEU A 104 0.40 -4.82 -13.47
CA LEU A 104 0.25 -6.23 -13.12
C LEU A 104 -0.97 -6.86 -13.79
N GLN A 105 -2.09 -6.14 -13.86
CA GLN A 105 -3.29 -6.62 -14.57
C GLN A 105 -3.04 -6.83 -16.07
N VAL A 106 -2.29 -5.94 -16.72
CA VAL A 106 -1.97 -6.07 -18.16
C VAL A 106 -0.89 -7.13 -18.41
N GLU A 107 0.05 -7.32 -17.48
CA GLU A 107 0.98 -8.46 -17.51
C GLU A 107 0.25 -9.79 -17.39
N GLU A 108 -0.73 -9.89 -16.49
CA GLU A 108 -1.58 -11.07 -16.35
C GLU A 108 -2.39 -11.34 -17.63
N GLU A 109 -2.97 -10.31 -18.25
CA GLU A 109 -3.65 -10.42 -19.54
C GLU A 109 -2.71 -10.95 -20.63
N LEU A 110 -1.46 -10.47 -20.66
CA LEU A 110 -0.44 -10.93 -21.62
C LEU A 110 -0.05 -12.39 -21.38
N LEU A 111 0.18 -12.79 -20.12
CA LEU A 111 0.58 -14.15 -19.75
C LEU A 111 -0.52 -15.18 -20.01
N ASN A 112 -1.78 -14.77 -19.84
CA ASN A 112 -2.94 -15.62 -20.07
C ASN A 112 -3.43 -15.60 -21.54
N LEU A 113 -2.87 -14.75 -22.40
CA LEU A 113 -3.25 -14.69 -23.81
C LEU A 113 -2.89 -16.02 -24.51
N GLN A 114 -3.92 -16.70 -25.01
CA GLN A 114 -3.78 -17.91 -25.82
C GLN A 114 -4.42 -17.70 -27.18
N GLN A 115 -3.84 -18.30 -28.23
CA GLN A 115 -4.40 -18.19 -29.58
C GLN A 115 -5.83 -18.76 -29.66
N GLY A 116 -6.09 -19.92 -29.04
CA GLY A 116 -7.39 -20.58 -29.09
C GLY A 116 -7.91 -20.76 -30.52
N ASP A 117 -9.16 -20.35 -30.76
CA ASP A 117 -9.81 -20.40 -32.07
C ASP A 117 -9.53 -19.15 -32.94
N GLN A 118 -8.68 -18.22 -32.49
CA GLN A 118 -8.32 -17.03 -33.26
C GLN A 118 -7.42 -17.39 -34.44
N SER A 119 -7.60 -16.66 -35.55
CA SER A 119 -6.60 -16.69 -36.62
C SER A 119 -5.25 -16.16 -36.11
N LEU A 120 -4.16 -16.60 -36.74
CA LEU A 120 -2.82 -16.15 -36.40
C LEU A 120 -2.68 -14.61 -36.45
N ALA A 121 -3.32 -13.97 -37.44
CA ALA A 121 -3.31 -12.52 -37.58
C ALA A 121 -4.02 -11.81 -36.41
N GLN A 122 -5.16 -12.34 -35.96
CA GLN A 122 -5.90 -11.79 -34.81
C GLN A 122 -5.10 -11.94 -33.52
N TYR A 123 -4.54 -13.13 -33.28
CA TYR A 123 -3.72 -13.38 -32.10
C TYR A 123 -2.50 -12.44 -32.04
N PHE A 124 -1.76 -12.28 -33.15
CA PHE A 124 -0.63 -11.36 -33.19
C PHE A 124 -1.04 -9.90 -32.98
N ALA A 125 -2.19 -9.48 -33.52
CA ALA A 125 -2.70 -8.14 -33.29
C ALA A 125 -3.01 -7.89 -31.80
N SER A 126 -3.66 -8.85 -31.12
CA SER A 126 -3.91 -8.81 -29.67
C SER A 126 -2.61 -8.77 -28.87
N LEU A 127 -1.68 -9.67 -29.15
CA LEU A 127 -0.37 -9.72 -28.50
C LEU A 127 0.37 -8.38 -28.62
N LYS A 128 0.39 -7.82 -29.83
CA LYS A 128 1.05 -6.53 -30.11
C LYS A 128 0.37 -5.38 -29.38
N SER A 129 -0.96 -5.35 -29.37
CA SER A 129 -1.73 -4.32 -28.69
C SER A 129 -1.48 -4.31 -27.17
N ILE A 130 -1.56 -5.48 -26.52
CA ILE A 130 -1.30 -5.63 -25.08
C ILE A 130 0.14 -5.24 -24.74
N SER A 131 1.11 -5.69 -25.56
CA SER A 131 2.54 -5.37 -25.38
C SER A 131 2.83 -3.86 -25.45
N GLU A 132 2.26 -3.15 -26.42
CA GLU A 132 2.46 -1.70 -26.54
C GLU A 132 1.77 -0.94 -25.38
N ARG A 133 0.61 -1.42 -24.93
CA ARG A 133 -0.08 -0.83 -23.77
C ARG A 133 0.74 -1.00 -22.49
N LEU A 134 1.31 -2.19 -22.27
CA LEU A 134 2.21 -2.46 -21.14
C LEU A 134 3.44 -1.53 -21.17
N LYS A 135 4.08 -1.42 -22.33
CA LYS A 135 5.23 -0.52 -22.54
C LYS A 135 4.88 0.93 -22.25
N ALA A 136 3.73 1.40 -22.74
CA ALA A 136 3.27 2.76 -22.51
C ALA A 136 3.06 3.05 -21.00
N MET A 137 2.47 2.11 -20.26
CA MET A 137 2.26 2.27 -18.81
C MET A 137 3.55 2.17 -18.00
N SER A 138 4.47 1.27 -18.37
CA SER A 138 5.77 1.15 -17.71
C SER A 138 6.62 2.40 -17.87
N ASN A 139 6.49 3.13 -18.99
CA ASN A 139 7.21 4.38 -19.22
C ASN A 139 6.63 5.58 -18.43
N MET A 140 5.48 5.40 -17.75
CA MET A 140 4.82 6.44 -16.93
C MET A 140 5.13 6.31 -15.44
N LEU A 141 5.95 5.33 -15.03
CA LEU A 141 6.46 5.15 -13.67
C LEU A 141 7.83 5.79 -13.50
#